data_AF-A0A519EH23-F1
#
_entry.id   AF-A0A519EH23-F1
#
_cell.length_a   1.000
_cell.length_b   1.000
_cell.length_c   1.000
_cell.angle_alpha   90.00
_cell.angle_beta   90.00
_cell.angle_gamma   90.00
#
_symmetry.space_group_name_H-M   'P 1'
#
loop_
_entity.id
_entity.type
_entity.pdbx_description
1 polymer ?
#
loop_
_entity_poly.entity_id
_entity_poly.type
_entity_poly.pdbx_seq_one_letter_code
_entity_poly.pdbx_strand_id
1 'polypeptide(L)'
;MAIDCNELLAHAWALGREGAEVSNRSAISRAYYAAFHRCRQWEQTLPALGRNEGPEGGSHQELINRLKHPAERCGELLKERSRQNGTQLEVQRRRRVHADYELEATVLPAAMHDQLGQARQVLERCDVPLPQSTC
;
A
#
# COMPACT_ATOMS: atom_id res chain seq x y z
N MET A 1 19.32 -10.75 7.76
CA MET A 1 17.88 -10.84 8.09
C MET A 1 17.11 -10.04 7.06
N ALA A 2 16.03 -10.59 6.51
CA ALA A 2 15.14 -9.82 5.63
C ALA A 2 14.17 -9.02 6.50
N ILE A 3 13.90 -7.77 6.11
CA ILE A 3 12.95 -6.88 6.80
C ILE A 3 11.55 -7.18 6.28
N ASP A 4 10.55 -7.24 7.15
CA ASP A 4 9.15 -7.43 6.77
C ASP A 4 8.31 -6.12 6.73
N CYS A 5 7.06 -6.23 6.27
CA CYS A 5 6.17 -5.07 6.15
C CYS A 5 5.74 -4.45 7.49
N ASN A 6 5.69 -5.23 8.58
CA ASN A 6 5.37 -4.74 9.91
C ASN A 6 6.53 -3.94 10.49
N GLU A 7 7.77 -4.39 10.27
CA GLU A 7 8.98 -3.65 10.66
C GLU A 7 9.07 -2.30 9.92
N LEU A 8 8.74 -2.28 8.62
CA LEU A 8 8.66 -1.03 7.85
C LEU A 8 7.60 -0.07 8.41
N LEU A 9 6.41 -0.57 8.75
CA LEU A 9 5.35 0.27 9.31
C LEU A 9 5.70 0.76 10.73
N ALA A 10 6.27 -0.10 11.57
CA ALA A 10 6.72 0.27 12.92
C ALA A 10 7.80 1.38 12.86
N HIS A 11 8.74 1.26 11.94
CA HIS A 11 9.75 2.29 11.70
C HIS A 11 9.12 3.60 11.18
N ALA A 12 8.14 3.52 10.27
CA ALA A 12 7.41 4.69 9.80
C ALA A 12 6.72 5.45 10.94
N TRP A 13 6.12 4.73 11.90
CA TRP A 13 5.53 5.33 13.10
C TRP A 13 6.57 5.98 14.01
N ALA A 14 7.76 5.37 14.16
CA ALA A 14 8.84 5.95 14.95
C ALA A 14 9.30 7.29 14.36
N LEU A 15 9.53 7.34 13.04
CA LEU A 15 9.89 8.56 12.31
C LEU A 15 8.81 9.65 12.44
N GLY A 16 7.54 9.28 12.33
CA GLY A 16 6.42 10.22 12.46
C GLY A 16 6.28 10.89 13.83
N ARG A 17 6.93 10.36 14.87
CA ARG A 17 6.94 10.97 16.23
C ARG A 17 7.99 12.05 16.39
N GLU A 18 8.99 12.12 15.52
CA GLU A 18 10.05 13.14 15.60
C GLU A 18 9.53 14.53 15.25
N GLY A 19 8.47 14.63 14.44
CA GLY A 19 7.80 15.89 14.10
C GLY A 19 8.57 16.81 13.16
N ALA A 20 9.74 16.40 12.68
CA ALA A 20 10.51 17.13 11.67
C ALA A 20 10.03 16.79 10.25
N GLU A 21 10.16 17.75 9.33
CA GLU A 21 9.73 17.62 7.93
C GLU A 21 10.41 16.43 7.23
N VAL A 22 11.73 16.29 7.41
CA VAL A 22 12.51 15.16 6.86
C VAL A 22 12.04 13.80 7.39
N SER A 23 11.66 13.74 8.66
CA SER A 23 11.15 12.53 9.31
C SER A 23 9.74 12.22 8.83
N ASN A 24 8.90 13.24 8.58
CA ASN A 24 7.58 13.07 7.98
C ASN A 24 7.68 12.49 6.56
N ARG A 25 8.58 13.02 5.72
CA ARG A 25 8.84 12.46 4.38
C ARG A 25 9.27 11.00 4.46
N SER A 26 10.23 10.71 5.33
CA SER A 26 10.77 9.37 5.53
C SER A 26 9.68 8.40 6.03
N ALA A 27 8.83 8.84 6.97
CA ALA A 27 7.69 8.08 7.46
C ALA A 27 6.71 7.74 6.32
N ILE A 28 6.40 8.71 5.45
CA ILE A 28 5.51 8.48 4.31
C ILE A 28 6.07 7.39 3.38
N SER A 29 7.36 7.48 3.06
CA SER A 29 8.04 6.52 2.20
C SER A 29 8.02 5.11 2.80
N ARG A 30 8.36 4.97 4.09
CA ARG A 30 8.37 3.66 4.76
C ARG A 30 6.98 3.05 4.91
N ALA A 31 5.97 3.86 5.21
CA ALA A 31 4.58 3.43 5.26
C ALA A 31 4.08 2.92 3.88
N TYR A 32 4.45 3.62 2.80
CA TYR A 32 4.13 3.18 1.44
C TYR A 32 4.75 1.82 1.12
N TYR A 33 6.05 1.62 1.43
CA TYR A 33 6.71 0.35 1.15
C TYR A 33 6.13 -0.79 1.98
N ALA A 34 5.74 -0.55 3.23
CA ALA A 34 5.01 -1.54 4.04
C ALA A 34 3.72 -2.01 3.33
N ALA A 35 2.87 -1.07 2.92
CA ALA A 35 1.63 -1.36 2.21
C ALA A 35 1.87 -2.05 0.86
N PHE A 36 2.85 -1.57 0.09
CA PHE A 36 3.22 -2.16 -1.21
C PHE A 36 3.65 -3.63 -1.07
N HIS A 37 4.58 -3.93 -0.16
CA HIS A 37 5.07 -5.28 0.03
C HIS A 37 3.98 -6.21 0.56
N ARG A 38 3.15 -5.73 1.49
CA ARG A 38 2.03 -6.53 2.01
C ARG A 38 1.00 -6.84 0.92
N CYS A 39 0.62 -5.84 0.12
CA CYS A 39 -0.28 -6.03 -1.01
C CYS A 39 0.28 -7.02 -2.04
N ARG A 40 1.58 -6.93 -2.35
CA ARG A 40 2.24 -7.85 -3.28
C ARG A 40 2.24 -9.29 -2.77
N GLN A 41 2.49 -9.50 -1.48
CA GLN A 41 2.39 -10.82 -0.85
C GLN A 41 0.95 -11.33 -0.84
N TRP A 42 -0.03 -10.47 -0.53
CA TRP A 42 -1.45 -10.81 -0.53
C TRP A 42 -1.96 -11.19 -1.93
N GLU A 43 -1.57 -10.44 -2.96
CA GLU A 43 -1.90 -10.73 -4.35
C GLU A 43 -1.51 -12.18 -4.74
N GLN A 44 -0.38 -12.66 -4.24
CA GLN A 44 0.14 -14.01 -4.52
C GLN A 44 -0.67 -15.11 -3.85
N THR A 45 -1.54 -14.80 -2.88
CA THR A 45 -2.44 -15.76 -2.24
C THR A 45 -3.82 -15.82 -2.90
N LEU A 46 -4.10 -14.94 -3.87
CA LEU A 46 -5.37 -14.92 -4.59
C LEU A 46 -5.48 -16.08 -5.59
N PRO A 47 -6.70 -16.55 -5.91
CA PRO A 47 -6.92 -17.61 -6.90
C PRO A 47 -6.34 -17.33 -8.29
N ALA A 48 -6.25 -16.04 -8.67
CA ALA A 48 -5.62 -15.59 -9.89
C ALA A 48 -5.22 -14.11 -9.76
N LEU A 49 -4.16 -13.72 -10.48
CA LEU A 49 -3.73 -12.32 -10.58
C LEU A 49 -4.75 -11.51 -11.39
N GLY A 50 -4.97 -10.26 -10.96
CA GLY A 50 -5.77 -9.31 -11.72
C GLY A 50 -5.11 -8.91 -13.05
N ARG A 51 -5.86 -8.19 -13.88
CA ARG A 51 -5.38 -7.72 -15.19
C ARG A 51 -4.56 -6.44 -15.02
N ASN A 52 -3.44 -6.34 -15.72
CA ASN A 52 -2.64 -5.11 -15.75
C ASN A 52 -3.29 -4.09 -16.71
N GLU A 53 -4.46 -3.60 -16.36
CA GLU A 53 -5.22 -2.59 -17.12
C GLU A 53 -5.02 -1.21 -16.49
N GLY A 54 -4.67 -0.22 -17.31
CA GLY A 54 -4.43 1.16 -16.87
C GLY A 54 -3.17 1.76 -17.48
N PRO A 55 -2.69 2.89 -16.94
CA PRO A 55 -1.47 3.52 -17.39
C PRO A 55 -0.27 2.58 -17.28
N GLU A 56 0.64 2.67 -18.26
CA GLU A 56 1.92 2.00 -18.21
C GLU A 56 2.78 2.53 -17.05
N GLY A 57 3.66 1.68 -16.53
CA GLY A 57 4.61 2.07 -15.48
C GLY A 57 5.38 0.88 -14.94
N GLY A 58 6.25 1.13 -13.97
CA GLY A 58 7.00 0.07 -13.30
C GLY A 58 6.14 -0.76 -12.35
N SER A 59 6.80 -1.69 -11.64
CA SER A 59 6.19 -2.66 -10.73
C SER A 59 5.14 -2.10 -9.76
N HIS A 60 5.31 -0.86 -9.28
CA HIS A 60 4.35 -0.17 -8.44
C HIS A 60 3.03 0.11 -9.15
N GLN A 61 3.07 0.60 -10.39
CA GLN A 61 1.88 0.88 -11.20
C GLN A 61 1.21 -0.44 -11.61
N GLU A 62 1.98 -1.44 -12.01
CA GLU A 62 1.43 -2.74 -12.43
C GLU A 62 0.69 -3.44 -11.28
N LEU A 63 1.24 -3.41 -10.05
CA LEU A 63 0.54 -3.93 -8.88
C LEU A 63 -0.79 -3.19 -8.64
N ILE A 64 -0.77 -1.85 -8.69
CA ILE A 64 -1.98 -1.03 -8.53
C ILE A 64 -3.02 -1.39 -9.60
N ASN A 65 -2.60 -1.52 -10.86
CA ASN A 65 -3.48 -1.88 -11.97
C ASN A 65 -4.14 -3.24 -11.72
N ARG A 66 -3.35 -4.27 -11.38
CA ARG A 66 -3.89 -5.61 -11.10
C ARG A 66 -4.82 -5.63 -9.89
N LEU A 67 -4.51 -4.87 -8.83
CA LEU A 67 -5.38 -4.76 -7.67
C LEU A 67 -6.72 -4.09 -8.00
N LYS A 68 -6.70 -3.05 -8.85
CA LYS A 68 -7.91 -2.34 -9.29
C LYS A 68 -8.77 -3.17 -10.27
N HIS A 69 -8.18 -4.16 -10.93
CA HIS A 69 -8.84 -5.04 -11.90
C HIS A 69 -8.68 -6.52 -11.49
N PRO A 70 -9.27 -6.94 -10.35
CA PRO A 70 -9.12 -8.31 -9.85
C PRO A 70 -9.68 -9.33 -10.83
N ALA A 71 -9.11 -10.54 -10.84
CA ALA A 71 -9.53 -11.61 -11.72
C ALA A 71 -10.99 -12.03 -11.45
N GLU A 72 -11.70 -12.44 -12.50
CA GLU A 72 -13.08 -12.93 -12.38
C GLU A 72 -13.21 -14.17 -11.50
N ARG A 73 -12.14 -14.97 -11.39
CA ARG A 73 -12.06 -16.16 -10.54
C ARG A 73 -12.04 -15.86 -9.04
N CYS A 74 -11.82 -14.61 -8.65
CA CYS A 74 -11.90 -14.19 -7.25
C CYS A 74 -13.36 -14.03 -6.82
N GLY A 75 -13.73 -14.49 -5.62
CA GLY A 75 -15.05 -14.17 -5.05
C GLY A 75 -15.24 -12.67 -4.83
N GLU A 76 -16.49 -12.19 -4.79
CA GLU A 76 -16.80 -10.75 -4.73
C GLU A 76 -16.15 -10.03 -3.55
N LEU A 77 -16.07 -10.67 -2.37
CA LEU A 77 -15.37 -10.11 -1.22
C LEU A 77 -13.87 -9.87 -1.49
N LEU A 78 -13.21 -10.81 -2.18
CA LEU A 78 -11.80 -10.66 -2.56
C LEU A 78 -11.62 -9.57 -3.62
N LYS A 79 -12.53 -9.51 -4.59
CA LYS A 79 -12.53 -8.46 -5.62
C LYS A 79 -12.69 -7.08 -5.00
N GLU A 80 -13.62 -6.93 -4.06
CA GLU A 80 -13.82 -5.68 -3.32
C GLU A 80 -12.56 -5.29 -2.55
N ARG A 81 -11.99 -6.21 -1.74
CA ARG A 81 -10.75 -5.95 -0.99
C ARG A 81 -9.60 -5.54 -1.91
N SER A 82 -9.46 -6.22 -3.05
CA SER A 82 -8.45 -5.92 -4.06
C SER A 82 -8.60 -4.49 -4.59
N ARG A 83 -9.81 -4.10 -4.99
CA ARG A 83 -10.09 -2.73 -5.49
C ARG A 83 -9.84 -1.65 -4.44
N GLN A 84 -10.22 -1.92 -3.19
CA GLN A 84 -9.94 -1.03 -2.05
C GLN A 84 -8.42 -0.87 -1.84
N ASN A 85 -7.67 -1.98 -1.83
CA ASN A 85 -6.21 -1.98 -1.73
C ASN A 85 -5.57 -1.20 -2.88
N GLY A 86 -6.00 -1.45 -4.13
CA GLY A 86 -5.46 -0.78 -5.32
C GLY A 86 -5.68 0.74 -5.29
N THR A 87 -6.89 1.18 -4.94
CA THR A 87 -7.23 2.60 -4.81
C THR A 87 -6.42 3.28 -3.71
N GLN A 88 -6.31 2.66 -2.53
CA GLN A 88 -5.53 3.22 -1.43
C GLN A 88 -4.03 3.25 -1.75
N LEU A 89 -3.49 2.21 -2.38
CA LEU A 89 -2.08 2.14 -2.74
C LEU A 89 -1.71 3.18 -3.81
N GLU A 90 -2.64 3.51 -4.71
CA GLU A 90 -2.46 4.60 -5.68
C GLU A 90 -2.31 5.97 -4.99
N VAL A 91 -3.20 6.29 -4.05
CA VAL A 91 -3.12 7.54 -3.26
C VAL A 91 -1.81 7.58 -2.47
N GLN A 92 -1.47 6.49 -1.79
CA GLN A 92 -0.24 6.37 -1.01
C GLN A 92 1.02 6.52 -1.87
N ARG A 93 1.03 5.98 -3.09
CA ARG A 93 2.14 6.13 -4.04
C ARG A 93 2.33 7.60 -4.44
N ARG A 94 1.24 8.32 -4.74
CA ARG A 94 1.31 9.75 -5.11
C ARG A 94 1.88 10.58 -3.97
N ARG A 95 1.43 10.36 -2.73
CA ARG A 95 2.01 11.01 -1.54
C ARG A 95 3.49 10.68 -1.35
N ARG A 96 3.88 9.42 -1.58
CA ARG A 96 5.29 9.02 -1.54
C ARG A 96 6.13 9.71 -2.61
N VAL A 97 5.62 9.87 -3.83
CA VAL A 97 6.32 10.62 -4.90
C VAL A 97 6.53 12.07 -4.49
N HIS A 98 5.48 12.73 -3.98
CA HIS A 98 5.57 14.09 -3.46
C HIS A 98 6.60 14.20 -2.32
N ALA A 99 6.52 13.29 -1.34
CA ALA A 99 7.44 13.28 -0.20
C ALA A 99 8.90 13.02 -0.58
N ASP A 100 9.17 12.11 -1.53
CA ASP A 100 10.55 11.72 -1.85
C ASP A 100 11.22 12.63 -2.90
N TYR A 101 10.46 13.27 -3.78
CA TYR A 101 11.02 13.94 -4.96
C TYR A 101 10.67 15.44 -5.07
N GLU A 102 9.60 15.91 -4.45
CA GLU A 102 9.21 17.33 -4.50
C GLU A 102 9.80 18.07 -3.28
N LEU A 103 11.10 18.35 -3.34
CA LEU A 103 11.85 18.97 -2.23
C LEU A 103 11.48 20.44 -1.98
N GLU A 104 10.94 21.13 -3.00
CA GLU A 104 10.51 22.53 -2.89
C GLU A 104 9.13 22.67 -2.25
N ALA A 105 8.38 21.58 -2.08
CA ALA A 105 7.03 21.59 -1.54
C ALA A 105 6.99 20.97 -0.15
N THR A 106 6.36 21.64 0.83
CA THR A 106 6.32 21.16 2.22
C THR A 106 5.39 19.97 2.42
N VAL A 107 5.87 18.92 3.08
CA VAL A 107 5.02 17.82 3.57
C VAL A 107 4.42 18.18 4.94
N LEU A 108 3.11 18.36 4.97
CA LEU A 108 2.39 18.62 6.23
C LEU A 108 2.28 17.35 7.09
N PRO A 109 2.35 17.47 8.44
CA PRO A 109 2.15 16.34 9.34
C PRO A 109 0.84 15.57 9.11
N ALA A 110 -0.23 16.27 8.69
CA ALA A 110 -1.50 15.64 8.33
C ALA A 110 -1.36 14.60 7.20
N ALA A 111 -0.57 14.90 6.16
CA ALA A 111 -0.32 13.96 5.07
C ALA A 111 0.45 12.71 5.54
N MET A 112 1.38 12.89 6.49
CA MET A 112 2.10 11.79 7.14
C MET A 112 1.16 10.92 7.99
N HIS A 113 0.29 11.52 8.80
CA HIS A 113 -0.69 10.77 9.60
C HIS A 113 -1.68 10.01 8.73
N ASP A 114 -2.18 10.63 7.65
CA ASP A 114 -3.04 9.96 6.67
C ASP A 114 -2.34 8.76 6.02
N GLN A 115 -1.06 8.91 5.67
CA GLN A 115 -0.27 7.83 5.09
C GLN A 115 -0.13 6.65 6.06
N LEU A 116 0.24 6.92 7.32
CA LEU A 116 0.41 5.89 8.34
C LEU A 116 -0.91 5.14 8.63
N GLY A 117 -2.01 5.88 8.75
CA GLY A 117 -3.34 5.32 8.97
C GLY A 117 -3.80 4.44 7.81
N GLN A 118 -3.61 4.91 6.56
CA GLN A 118 -3.97 4.14 5.38
C GLN A 118 -3.08 2.91 5.16
N ALA A 119 -1.77 3.01 5.43
CA ALA A 119 -0.88 1.86 5.37
C ALA A 119 -1.31 0.77 6.37
N ARG A 120 -1.65 1.16 7.60
CA ARG A 120 -2.21 0.25 8.61
C ARG A 120 -3.50 -0.43 8.13
N GLN A 121 -4.45 0.32 7.58
CA GLN A 121 -5.70 -0.23 7.05
C GLN A 121 -5.46 -1.24 5.92
N VAL A 122 -4.48 -0.98 5.05
CA VAL A 122 -4.09 -1.92 3.98
C VAL A 122 -3.56 -3.23 4.58
N LEU A 123 -2.66 -3.15 5.56
CA LEU A 123 -2.12 -4.33 6.24
C LEU A 123 -3.25 -5.15 6.90
N GLU A 124 -4.08 -4.48 7.71
CA GLU A 124 -5.23 -5.11 8.36
C GLU A 124 -6.15 -5.81 7.35
N ARG A 125 -6.49 -5.16 6.22
CA ARG A 125 -7.34 -5.75 5.16
C ARG A 125 -6.70 -6.99 4.53
N CYS A 126 -5.38 -6.98 4.34
CA CYS A 126 -4.65 -8.11 3.77
C CYS A 126 -4.53 -9.29 4.76
N ASP A 127 -4.51 -8.99 6.06
CA ASP A 127 -4.36 -9.98 7.14
C ASP A 127 -5.68 -10.63 7.56
N VAL A 128 -6.84 -10.03 7.22
CA VAL A 128 -8.13 -10.69 7.44
C VAL A 128 -8.14 -12.03 6.69
N PRO A 129 -8.40 -13.17 7.39
CA PRO A 129 -8.45 -14.48 6.76
C PRO A 129 -9.34 -14.50 5.52
N LEU A 130 -8.87 -15.20 4.49
CA LEU A 130 -9.67 -15.40 3.30
C LEU A 130 -10.81 -16.37 3.64
N PRO A 131 -12.04 -16.16 3.12
CA PRO A 131 -13.09 -17.14 3.27
C PRO A 131 -12.59 -18.48 2.72
N GLN A 132 -12.73 -19.55 3.50
CA GLN A 132 -12.51 -20.89 2.98
C GLN A 132 -13.51 -21.09 1.86
N SER A 133 -13.03 -21.21 0.63
CA SER A 133 -13.88 -21.65 -0.47
C SER A 133 -14.20 -23.12 -0.20
N THR A 134 -15.43 -23.41 0.22
CA THR A 134 -16.00 -24.74 0.04
C THR A 134 -16.03 -25.02 -1.46
N CYS A 135 -15.05 -25.80 -1.94
CA CYS A 135 -15.21 -26.57 -3.17
C CYS A 135 -16.24 -27.68 -2.93
#